data_AF-A0ABD3LLP0-F1
#
_entry.id   AF-A0ABD3LLP0-F1
#
_cell.length_a   1.000
_cell.length_b   1.000
_cell.length_c   1.000
_cell.angle_alpha   90.00
_cell.angle_beta   90.00
_cell.angle_gamma   90.00
#
_symmetry.space_group_name_H-M   'P 1'
#
loop_
_entity.id
_entity.type
_entity.pdbx_description
1 polymer ?
#
loop_
_entity_poly.entity_id
_entity_poly.type
_entity_poly.pdbx_seq_one_letter_code
_entity_poly.pdbx_strand_id
1 'polypeptide(L)'
;MAQIMAPTTQCQMRITKHSLNASPMTAKTWSSLLLKQKKSGNTKSLSKFRVYALKSENSTINRLENLLNLDVTPYTDKIIAEYIWIGGSGIDLRSKSRTISRPVEHPSELPKWNYDGSSTGQAPGEDSEVILYPQAIFKDPFRGGNNILVICDTYTPAGEPIPTNKRARAAEIFSNQKVINEVPWYGIEQEYTLMQTNVQWPLGWPVGGYPGPQGPYYCGVGADKSFGRDISDAHYKACLYAGINISGTNGEVMPGQWEYQVGPSVGIEAGDHIWCSRYLLERITEQTGVVLTLDPKPIEHFKSVLTIFSAVQKV
;
A
#
# COMPACT_ATOMS: atom_id res chain seq x y z
N MET A 1 -46.24 -21.74 18.18
CA MET A 1 -47.38 -20.83 17.89
C MET A 1 -47.19 -19.56 18.69
N ALA A 2 -46.63 -18.51 18.08
CA ALA A 2 -46.77 -17.11 18.46
C ALA A 2 -46.08 -16.26 17.38
N GLN A 3 -46.89 -15.71 16.46
CA GLN A 3 -46.50 -14.66 15.54
C GLN A 3 -46.63 -13.32 16.27
N ILE A 4 -45.63 -12.44 16.16
CA ILE A 4 -45.85 -10.99 16.21
C ILE A 4 -44.90 -10.36 15.17
N MET A 5 -45.48 -9.63 14.22
CA MET A 5 -44.81 -8.88 13.18
C MET A 5 -44.97 -7.37 13.39
N ALA A 6 -44.03 -6.64 12.76
CA ALA A 6 -44.10 -5.28 12.18
C ALA A 6 -43.45 -4.13 12.99
N PRO A 7 -43.08 -2.98 12.37
CA PRO A 7 -43.06 -2.64 10.93
C PRO A 7 -41.77 -1.94 10.42
N THR A 8 -41.64 -1.95 9.09
CA THR A 8 -40.78 -1.12 8.23
C THR A 8 -41.38 0.28 8.04
N THR A 9 -40.56 1.34 8.11
CA THR A 9 -40.95 2.72 7.75
C THR A 9 -40.44 3.08 6.36
N GLN A 10 -41.37 3.31 5.44
CA GLN A 10 -41.14 3.82 4.09
C GLN A 10 -41.80 5.21 4.02
N CYS A 11 -41.01 6.25 3.77
CA CYS A 11 -41.52 7.62 3.62
C CYS A 11 -41.82 7.90 2.14
N GLN A 12 -43.10 8.07 1.80
CA GLN A 12 -43.58 8.66 0.55
C GLN A 12 -44.13 10.05 0.84
N MET A 13 -43.75 11.06 0.05
CA MET A 13 -44.48 12.31 -0.06
C MET A 13 -45.06 12.46 -1.48
N ARG A 14 -46.34 12.83 -1.53
CA ARG A 14 -47.23 12.79 -2.69
C ARG A 14 -47.45 14.19 -3.27
N ILE A 15 -47.11 14.32 -4.56
CA ILE A 15 -47.69 15.07 -5.69
C ILE A 15 -48.75 16.16 -5.40
N THR A 16 -48.60 17.32 -6.06
CA THR A 16 -49.73 18.08 -6.64
C THR A 16 -49.50 18.36 -8.14
N LYS A 17 -50.56 18.14 -8.93
CA LYS A 17 -50.66 18.31 -10.39
C LYS A 17 -51.08 19.74 -10.73
N HIS A 18 -50.57 20.30 -11.83
CA HIS A 18 -51.36 21.13 -12.73
C HIS A 18 -50.96 20.88 -14.19
N SER A 19 -51.95 20.49 -15.00
CA SER A 19 -51.86 20.34 -16.45
C SER A 19 -52.47 21.54 -17.14
N LEU A 20 -51.84 22.06 -18.19
CA LEU A 20 -52.52 22.81 -19.24
C LEU A 20 -51.99 22.35 -20.60
N ASN A 21 -52.91 21.79 -21.39
CA ASN A 21 -52.73 21.48 -22.81
C ASN A 21 -52.83 22.77 -23.62
N ALA A 22 -51.95 22.94 -24.62
CA ALA A 22 -52.29 23.64 -25.86
C ALA A 22 -51.34 23.19 -27.00
N SER A 23 -51.92 22.87 -28.14
CA SER A 23 -51.30 22.68 -29.46
C SER A 23 -52.38 23.08 -30.48
N PRO A 24 -52.10 23.22 -31.78
CA PRO A 24 -50.96 23.84 -32.46
C PRO A 24 -51.45 24.91 -33.48
N MET A 25 -50.55 25.69 -34.08
CA MET A 25 -50.88 26.43 -35.32
C MET A 25 -49.83 26.19 -36.40
N THR A 26 -50.34 25.86 -37.58
CA THR A 26 -49.65 25.54 -38.83
C THR A 26 -49.74 26.71 -39.82
N ALA A 27 -48.69 26.91 -40.62
CA ALA A 27 -48.71 27.39 -42.02
C ALA A 27 -47.24 27.33 -42.54
N LYS A 28 -46.91 26.42 -43.47
CA LYS A 28 -46.84 26.57 -44.95
C LYS A 28 -45.91 27.70 -45.43
N THR A 29 -45.10 27.64 -46.51
CA THR A 29 -44.49 26.67 -47.45
C THR A 29 -43.58 27.55 -48.36
N TRP A 30 -42.66 26.94 -49.15
CA TRP A 30 -41.86 27.48 -50.30
C TRP A 30 -40.54 28.19 -49.98
N SER A 31 -39.46 28.11 -50.77
CA SER A 31 -38.96 27.22 -51.83
C SER A 31 -37.55 27.76 -52.19
N SER A 32 -36.62 26.84 -52.49
CA SER A 32 -35.40 27.01 -53.31
C SER A 32 -34.46 28.21 -53.05
N LEU A 33 -33.20 27.91 -52.69
CA LEU A 33 -32.08 28.25 -53.57
C LEU A 33 -30.83 27.43 -53.20
N LEU A 34 -30.21 26.87 -54.23
CA LEU A 34 -28.91 26.21 -54.21
C LEU A 34 -27.80 27.17 -53.78
N LEU A 35 -27.09 26.83 -52.71
CA LEU A 35 -25.69 27.21 -52.57
C LEU A 35 -24.89 26.04 -51.97
N LYS A 36 -24.00 25.49 -52.80
CA LYS A 36 -22.88 24.67 -52.34
C LYS A 36 -22.06 25.50 -51.34
N GLN A 37 -22.07 25.11 -50.08
CA GLN A 37 -21.04 25.49 -49.12
C GLN A 37 -20.36 24.23 -48.59
N LYS A 38 -19.03 24.18 -48.77
CA LYS A 38 -18.11 23.27 -48.09
C LYS A 38 -18.41 23.31 -46.59
N LYS A 39 -18.96 22.23 -46.02
CA LYS A 39 -18.93 22.03 -44.57
C LYS A 39 -17.54 21.53 -44.17
N SER A 40 -16.71 22.50 -43.80
CA SER A 40 -15.76 22.33 -42.70
C SER A 40 -16.55 21.95 -41.45
N GLY A 41 -16.19 20.85 -40.80
CA GLY A 41 -16.97 20.28 -39.70
C GLY A 41 -16.09 19.52 -38.72
N ASN A 42 -15.67 20.23 -37.69
CA ASN A 42 -15.46 19.74 -36.32
C ASN A 42 -14.55 18.51 -36.12
N THR A 43 -13.25 18.71 -36.24
CA THR A 43 -12.30 17.96 -35.40
C THR A 43 -12.48 18.43 -33.97
N LYS A 44 -13.18 17.64 -33.14
CA LYS A 44 -13.06 17.74 -31.68
C LYS A 44 -11.58 17.49 -31.35
N SER A 45 -10.84 18.57 -31.13
CA SER A 45 -9.50 18.54 -30.57
C SER A 45 -9.61 17.95 -29.17
N LEU A 46 -9.38 16.64 -29.05
CA LEU A 46 -9.07 16.00 -27.79
C LEU A 46 -7.80 16.69 -27.27
N SER A 47 -7.98 17.56 -26.27
CA SER A 47 -6.88 18.16 -25.52
C SER A 47 -6.05 17.03 -24.92
N LYS A 48 -4.96 16.69 -25.62
CA LYS A 48 -3.86 15.89 -25.07
C LYS A 48 -3.35 16.62 -23.83
N PHE A 49 -3.74 16.16 -22.65
CA PHE A 49 -3.01 16.47 -21.44
C PHE A 49 -1.67 15.73 -21.52
N ARG A 50 -0.68 16.40 -22.12
CA ARG A 50 0.73 16.05 -21.92
C ARG A 50 1.17 16.77 -20.66
N VAL A 51 1.40 16.03 -19.58
CA VAL A 51 2.23 16.53 -18.48
C VAL A 51 3.66 16.54 -19.02
N TYR A 52 4.03 17.65 -19.65
CA TYR A 52 5.43 18.00 -19.76
C TYR A 52 5.86 18.43 -18.37
N ALA A 53 6.76 17.67 -17.73
CA ALA A 53 7.58 18.21 -16.66
C ALA A 53 8.49 19.27 -17.29
N LEU A 54 7.94 20.47 -17.50
CA LEU A 54 8.72 21.68 -17.68
C LEU A 54 9.52 21.83 -16.39
N LYS A 55 10.84 21.62 -16.46
CA LYS A 55 11.73 22.21 -15.47
C LYS A 55 11.50 23.72 -15.54
N SER A 56 10.70 24.22 -14.61
CA SER A 56 10.59 25.65 -14.38
C SER A 56 11.98 26.14 -13.97
N GLU A 57 12.65 26.89 -14.85
CA GLU A 57 13.87 27.63 -14.51
C GLU A 57 13.59 28.83 -13.57
N ASN A 58 12.36 28.96 -13.06
CA ASN A 58 12.00 29.74 -11.88
C ASN A 58 11.46 28.80 -10.81
N SER A 59 12.31 27.88 -10.35
CA SER A 59 11.96 26.89 -9.35
C SER A 59 11.57 27.57 -8.05
N THR A 60 10.32 27.42 -7.63
CA THR A 60 9.99 27.49 -6.20
C THR A 60 10.98 26.57 -5.51
N ILE A 61 11.94 27.12 -4.76
CA ILE A 61 12.85 26.28 -3.98
C ILE A 61 11.95 25.41 -3.11
N ASN A 62 11.97 24.09 -3.34
CA ASN A 62 11.20 23.15 -2.56
C ASN A 62 11.85 23.03 -1.18
N ARG A 63 11.66 24.06 -0.35
CA ARG A 63 12.26 24.17 0.98
C ARG A 63 11.90 22.97 1.84
N LEU A 64 10.73 22.38 1.62
CA LEU A 64 10.29 21.18 2.32
C LEU A 64 11.16 19.97 1.96
N GLU A 65 11.39 19.71 0.67
CA GLU A 65 12.26 18.61 0.22
C GLU A 65 13.70 18.77 0.72
N ASN A 66 14.22 20.01 0.74
CA ASN A 66 15.54 20.27 1.33
C ASN A 66 15.58 19.98 2.84
N LEU A 67 14.49 20.27 3.57
CA LEU A 67 14.40 19.98 5.00
C LEU A 67 14.22 18.48 5.27
N LEU A 68 13.46 17.78 4.44
CA LEU A 68 13.28 16.33 4.53
C LEU A 68 14.59 15.56 4.29
N ASN A 69 15.44 16.08 3.40
CA ASN A 69 16.74 15.50 3.05
C ASN A 69 17.93 16.14 3.79
N LEU A 70 17.69 16.89 4.87
CA LEU A 70 18.73 17.59 5.60
C LEU A 70 19.66 16.60 6.31
N ASP A 71 20.94 16.60 5.95
CA ASP A 71 21.97 15.87 6.67
C ASP A 71 22.29 16.55 8.01
N VAL A 72 21.89 15.91 9.10
CA VAL A 72 22.12 16.40 10.47
C VAL A 72 23.44 15.91 11.07
N THR A 73 24.16 15.00 10.41
CA THR A 73 25.37 14.36 10.95
C THR A 73 26.50 15.35 11.29
N PRO A 74 26.71 16.48 10.58
CA PRO A 74 27.74 17.45 10.97
C PRO A 74 27.40 18.24 12.26
N TYR A 75 26.16 18.16 12.74
CA TYR A 75 25.65 18.99 13.83
C TYR A 75 25.37 18.21 15.12
N THR A 76 25.17 16.89 15.03
CA THR A 76 24.87 16.04 16.19
C THR A 76 25.10 14.56 15.90
N ASP A 77 25.47 13.80 16.93
CA ASP A 77 25.53 12.34 16.90
C ASP A 77 24.15 11.67 17.10
N LYS A 78 23.11 12.46 17.39
CA LYS A 78 21.76 11.94 17.59
C LYS A 78 21.21 11.36 16.29
N ILE A 79 20.49 10.25 16.41
CA ILE A 79 19.81 9.60 15.28
C ILE A 79 18.30 9.53 15.52
N ILE A 80 17.54 9.33 14.45
CA ILE A 80 16.12 9.02 14.52
C ILE A 80 15.96 7.50 14.35
N ALA A 81 15.22 6.89 15.29
CA ALA A 81 14.82 5.50 15.25
C ALA A 81 13.31 5.39 15.06
N GLU A 82 12.88 4.81 13.95
CA GLU A 82 11.47 4.52 13.62
C GLU A 82 11.11 3.14 14.15
N TYR A 83 10.34 3.09 15.24
CA TYR A 83 9.87 1.84 15.82
C TYR A 83 8.62 1.38 15.07
N ILE A 84 8.66 0.16 14.54
CA ILE A 84 7.64 -0.42 13.68
C ILE A 84 7.08 -1.67 14.36
N TRP A 85 5.75 -1.82 14.39
CA TRP A 85 5.10 -2.99 14.95
C TRP A 85 3.84 -3.37 14.17
N ILE A 86 3.36 -4.60 14.38
CA ILE A 86 2.12 -5.11 13.81
C ILE A 86 0.96 -4.74 14.74
N GLY A 87 -0.08 -4.12 14.16
CA GLY A 87 -1.28 -3.69 14.86
C GLY A 87 -2.28 -4.82 15.17
N GLY A 88 -3.47 -4.44 15.65
CA GLY A 88 -4.47 -5.38 16.16
C GLY A 88 -5.15 -6.24 15.09
N SER A 89 -5.12 -5.84 13.81
CA SER A 89 -5.65 -6.70 12.74
C SER A 89 -4.72 -7.87 12.43
N GLY A 90 -3.46 -7.81 12.87
CA GLY A 90 -2.42 -8.77 12.53
C GLY A 90 -1.81 -8.58 11.14
N ILE A 91 -2.29 -7.60 10.36
CA ILE A 91 -1.78 -7.25 9.03
C ILE A 91 -1.37 -5.78 8.95
N ASP A 92 -2.08 -4.88 9.65
CA ASP A 92 -1.77 -3.46 9.68
C ASP A 92 -0.41 -3.17 10.33
N LEU A 93 0.42 -2.38 9.67
CA LEU A 93 1.68 -1.88 10.22
C LEU A 93 1.48 -0.51 10.86
N ARG A 94 2.15 -0.28 11.98
CA ARG A 94 2.17 0.99 12.70
C ARG A 94 3.62 1.37 12.97
N SER A 95 3.89 2.68 13.03
CA SER A 95 5.21 3.13 13.44
C SER A 95 5.18 4.48 14.16
N LYS A 96 6.26 4.76 14.90
CA LYS A 96 6.56 6.10 15.39
C LYS A 96 8.05 6.28 15.64
N SER A 97 8.50 7.52 15.57
CA SER A 97 9.91 7.89 15.68
C SER A 97 10.29 8.44 17.05
N ARG A 98 11.49 8.08 17.54
CA ARG A 98 12.17 8.78 18.64
C ARG A 98 13.60 9.15 18.29
N THR A 99 14.13 10.14 19.00
CA THR A 99 15.55 10.47 18.97
C THR A 99 16.34 9.55 19.90
N ILE A 100 17.42 8.97 19.40
CA ILE A 100 18.43 8.22 20.16
C ILE A 100 19.70 9.06 20.21
N SER A 101 20.43 9.02 21.33
CA SER A 101 21.55 9.92 21.60
C SER A 101 22.79 9.66 20.73
N ARG A 102 22.90 8.46 20.15
CA ARG A 102 24.04 7.99 19.35
C ARG A 102 23.59 6.92 18.36
N PRO A 103 24.40 6.61 17.32
CA PRO A 103 24.25 5.39 16.55
C PRO A 103 24.31 4.14 17.45
N VAL A 104 23.55 3.12 17.07
CA VAL A 104 23.48 1.82 17.74
C VAL A 104 23.76 0.72 16.73
N GLU A 105 24.33 -0.40 17.17
CA GLU A 105 24.65 -1.54 16.31
C GLU A 105 23.77 -2.75 16.62
N HIS A 106 23.35 -2.90 17.88
CA HIS A 106 22.54 -4.05 18.31
C HIS A 106 21.15 -3.64 18.83
N PRO A 107 20.07 -4.37 18.49
CA PRO A 107 18.71 -4.07 18.97
C PRO A 107 18.60 -3.96 20.49
N SER A 108 19.39 -4.71 21.26
CA SER A 108 19.38 -4.66 22.73
C SER A 108 19.90 -3.34 23.33
N GLU A 109 20.60 -2.52 22.55
CA GLU A 109 21.02 -1.17 22.98
C GLU A 109 19.88 -0.16 22.91
N LEU A 110 18.81 -0.47 22.18
CA LEU A 110 17.66 0.39 22.03
C LEU A 110 16.75 0.31 23.25
N PRO A 111 16.24 1.45 23.74
CA PRO A 111 15.27 1.43 24.83
C PRO A 111 13.98 0.74 24.36
N LYS A 112 13.38 -0.06 25.26
CA LYS A 112 11.97 -0.42 25.13
C LYS A 112 11.14 0.86 25.05
N TRP A 113 10.00 0.77 24.39
CA TRP A 113 9.06 1.87 24.33
C TRP A 113 7.64 1.36 24.54
N ASN A 114 6.65 2.22 24.45
CA ASN A 114 5.26 1.88 24.67
C ASN A 114 4.39 2.59 23.65
N TYR A 115 3.14 2.18 23.49
CA TYR A 115 2.13 2.91 22.74
C TYR A 115 0.74 2.66 23.34
N ASP A 116 -0.24 3.43 22.87
CA ASP A 116 -1.65 3.24 23.23
C ASP A 116 -2.26 2.13 22.38
N GLY A 117 -2.37 0.94 22.96
CA GLY A 117 -2.95 -0.25 22.37
C GLY A 117 -4.46 -0.17 22.16
N SER A 118 -5.17 0.73 22.85
CA SER A 118 -6.61 0.92 22.59
C SER A 118 -6.86 1.49 21.20
N SER A 119 -5.96 2.37 20.74
CA SER A 119 -5.96 2.97 19.40
C SER A 119 -5.54 2.02 18.27
N THR A 120 -5.14 0.79 18.61
CA THR A 120 -4.75 -0.25 17.66
C THR A 120 -5.54 -1.55 17.83
N GLY A 121 -6.51 -1.59 18.76
CA GLY A 121 -7.28 -2.81 19.06
C GLY A 121 -6.47 -3.91 19.75
N GLN A 122 -5.43 -3.54 20.50
CA GLN A 122 -4.50 -4.47 21.18
C GLN A 122 -4.60 -4.44 22.71
N ALA A 123 -5.31 -3.46 23.27
CA ALA A 123 -5.54 -3.33 24.71
C ALA A 123 -6.91 -2.64 24.98
N PRO A 124 -7.56 -2.89 26.14
CA PRO A 124 -8.75 -2.14 26.55
C PRO A 124 -8.43 -0.68 26.89
N GLY A 125 -9.46 0.15 27.06
CA GLY A 125 -9.28 1.58 27.34
C GLY A 125 -8.73 1.86 28.74
N GLU A 126 -9.13 1.09 29.76
CA GLU A 126 -8.69 1.28 31.14
C GLU A 126 -7.23 0.86 31.43
N ASP A 127 -6.67 -0.02 30.60
CA ASP A 127 -5.28 -0.48 30.67
C ASP A 127 -4.73 -0.61 29.24
N SER A 128 -4.45 0.54 28.64
CA SER A 128 -4.19 0.62 27.20
C SER A 128 -2.71 0.51 26.82
N GLU A 129 -1.81 0.46 27.79
CA GLU A 129 -0.38 0.48 27.51
C GLU A 129 0.11 -0.85 26.93
N VAL A 130 0.78 -0.79 25.77
CA VAL A 130 1.47 -1.94 25.16
C VAL A 130 2.93 -1.59 24.96
N ILE A 131 3.83 -2.51 25.31
CA ILE A 131 5.28 -2.32 25.31
C ILE A 131 5.89 -2.86 24.01
N LEU A 132 6.75 -2.06 23.39
CA LEU A 132 7.56 -2.35 22.22
C LEU A 132 8.94 -2.83 22.64
N TYR A 133 9.31 -4.02 22.17
CA TYR A 133 10.62 -4.63 22.37
C TYR A 133 11.38 -4.56 21.04
N PRO A 134 12.52 -3.85 20.95
CA PRO A 134 13.35 -3.83 19.74
C PRO A 134 13.92 -5.21 19.41
N GLN A 135 13.78 -5.63 18.15
CA GLN A 135 14.15 -6.99 17.72
C GLN A 135 15.13 -7.02 16.55
N ALA A 136 14.93 -6.17 15.55
CA ALA A 136 15.83 -6.05 14.40
C ALA A 136 16.01 -4.59 13.99
N ILE A 137 17.21 -4.25 13.51
CA ILE A 137 17.57 -2.91 13.05
C ILE A 137 17.84 -2.98 11.55
N PHE A 138 17.31 -1.99 10.82
CA PHE A 138 17.60 -1.76 9.41
C PHE A 138 17.95 -0.29 9.20
N LYS A 139 18.67 0.03 8.12
CA LYS A 139 18.91 1.43 7.76
C LYS A 139 17.63 2.07 7.24
N ASP A 140 17.38 3.33 7.59
CA ASP A 140 16.20 4.06 7.10
C ASP A 140 16.48 4.69 5.73
N PRO A 141 15.88 4.17 4.63
CA PRO A 141 16.10 4.72 3.29
C PRO A 141 15.37 6.05 3.05
N PHE A 142 14.41 6.43 3.90
CA PHE A 142 13.68 7.68 3.77
C PHE A 142 14.41 8.86 4.40
N ARG A 143 15.12 8.60 5.51
CA ARG A 143 15.89 9.62 6.23
C ARG A 143 17.38 9.60 5.88
N GLY A 144 17.91 8.47 5.41
CA GLY A 144 19.33 8.31 5.12
C GLY A 144 20.23 8.44 6.35
N GLY A 145 21.54 8.58 6.10
CA GLY A 145 22.54 8.77 7.16
C GLY A 145 22.56 7.61 8.17
N ASN A 146 22.68 7.96 9.46
CA ASN A 146 22.72 7.00 10.57
C ASN A 146 21.34 6.67 11.16
N ASN A 147 20.25 7.10 10.50
CA ASN A 147 18.89 6.83 10.96
C ASN A 147 18.48 5.39 10.69
N ILE A 148 17.61 4.85 11.54
CA ILE A 148 17.29 3.42 11.54
C ILE A 148 15.79 3.16 11.61
N LEU A 149 15.40 2.03 11.03
CA LEU A 149 14.12 1.36 11.24
C LEU A 149 14.32 0.25 12.28
N VAL A 150 13.35 0.09 13.16
CA VAL A 150 13.41 -0.87 14.27
C VAL A 150 12.16 -1.73 14.24
N ILE A 151 12.28 -2.99 13.84
CA ILE A 151 11.19 -3.95 13.99
C ILE A 151 11.05 -4.29 15.46
N CYS A 152 9.84 -4.15 15.98
CA CYS A 152 9.49 -4.47 17.35
C CYS A 152 8.43 -5.57 17.40
N ASP A 153 8.49 -6.37 18.46
CA ASP A 153 7.34 -7.14 18.91
C ASP A 153 6.75 -6.57 20.21
N THR A 154 5.60 -7.09 20.58
CA THR A 154 4.65 -6.39 21.45
C THR A 154 4.25 -7.23 22.66
N TYR A 155 4.21 -6.57 23.82
CA TYR A 155 4.01 -7.19 25.12
C TYR A 155 3.10 -6.35 26.01
N THR A 156 2.44 -6.99 26.96
CA THR A 156 1.77 -6.31 28.08
C THR A 156 2.81 -5.64 28.99
N PRO A 157 2.41 -4.70 29.86
CA PRO A 157 3.31 -4.13 30.88
C PRO A 157 3.90 -5.18 31.83
N ALA A 158 3.18 -6.30 32.02
CA ALA A 158 3.66 -7.44 32.81
C ALA A 158 4.75 -8.28 32.12
N GLY A 159 5.03 -8.02 30.84
CA GLY A 159 6.05 -8.73 30.06
C GLY A 159 5.53 -9.95 29.29
N GLU A 160 4.21 -10.10 29.17
CA GLU A 160 3.59 -11.22 28.44
C GLU A 160 3.33 -10.84 26.97
N PRO A 161 3.63 -11.71 25.99
CA PRO A 161 3.38 -11.39 24.58
C PRO A 161 1.87 -11.24 24.33
N ILE A 162 1.46 -10.14 23.68
CA ILE A 162 0.04 -9.92 23.38
C ILE A 162 -0.46 -10.90 22.29
N PRO A 163 -1.77 -11.14 22.14
CA PRO A 163 -2.29 -12.16 21.22
C PRO A 163 -1.85 -12.02 19.75
N THR A 164 -1.60 -10.80 19.28
CA THR A 164 -1.11 -10.51 17.93
C THR A 164 0.41 -10.62 17.77
N ASN A 165 1.17 -10.78 18.87
CA ASN A 165 2.61 -11.06 18.81
C ASN A 165 2.86 -12.52 18.41
N LYS A 166 2.94 -12.76 17.10
CA LYS A 166 3.30 -14.08 16.54
C LYS A 166 4.81 -14.33 16.55
N ARG A 167 5.61 -13.27 16.67
CA ARG A 167 7.07 -13.35 16.67
C ARG A 167 7.59 -14.07 17.90
N ALA A 168 7.02 -13.83 19.09
CA ALA A 168 7.44 -14.49 20.33
C ALA A 168 7.44 -16.02 20.20
N ARG A 169 6.33 -16.60 19.71
CA ARG A 169 6.25 -18.06 19.51
C ARG A 169 7.20 -18.57 18.42
N ALA A 170 7.40 -17.80 17.34
CA ALA A 170 8.37 -18.15 16.31
C ALA A 170 9.82 -18.13 16.87
N ALA A 171 10.16 -17.14 17.69
CA ALA A 171 11.46 -17.01 18.33
C ALA A 171 11.74 -18.20 19.27
N GLU A 172 10.76 -18.68 20.02
CA GLU A 172 10.90 -19.91 20.83
C GLU A 172 11.26 -21.13 19.97
N ILE A 173 10.61 -21.29 18.82
CA ILE A 173 10.87 -22.42 17.90
C ILE A 173 12.27 -22.31 17.31
N PHE A 174 12.64 -21.13 16.80
CA PHE A 174 13.94 -20.90 16.17
C PHE A 174 15.11 -20.85 17.17
N SER A 175 14.82 -20.68 18.47
CA SER A 175 15.81 -20.79 19.54
C SER A 175 16.05 -22.24 20.00
N ASN A 176 15.26 -23.21 19.51
CA ASN A 176 15.45 -24.61 19.85
C ASN A 176 16.72 -25.15 19.17
N GLN A 177 17.64 -25.74 19.96
CA GLN A 177 18.92 -26.25 19.44
C GLN A 177 18.75 -27.24 18.28
N LYS A 178 17.68 -28.04 18.26
CA LYS A 178 17.40 -28.96 17.16
C LYS A 178 17.11 -28.22 15.86
N VAL A 179 16.46 -27.06 15.93
CA VAL A 179 16.16 -26.22 14.76
C VAL A 179 17.40 -25.43 14.35
N ILE A 180 18.13 -24.85 15.31
CA ILE A 180 19.38 -24.12 15.05
C ILE A 180 20.38 -24.99 14.26
N ASN A 181 20.53 -26.26 14.65
CA ASN A 181 21.47 -27.18 14.01
C ASN A 181 21.12 -27.49 12.54
N GLU A 182 19.86 -27.36 12.14
CA GLU A 182 19.41 -27.60 10.76
C GLU A 182 19.53 -26.36 9.87
N VAL A 183 19.73 -25.17 10.46
CA VAL A 183 19.90 -23.89 9.75
C VAL A 183 18.77 -23.66 8.72
N PRO A 184 17.49 -23.60 9.13
CA PRO A 184 16.38 -23.52 8.18
C PRO A 184 16.40 -22.20 7.40
N TRP A 185 16.39 -22.30 6.06
CA TRP A 185 16.34 -21.16 5.15
C TRP A 185 14.94 -20.96 4.61
N TYR A 186 14.57 -19.69 4.46
CA TYR A 186 13.30 -19.27 3.88
C TYR A 186 13.53 -18.31 2.73
N GLY A 187 12.85 -18.56 1.62
CA GLY A 187 12.60 -17.60 0.55
C GLY A 187 11.10 -17.37 0.48
N ILE A 188 10.66 -16.12 0.61
CA ILE A 188 9.24 -15.76 0.59
C ILE A 188 9.00 -14.83 -0.58
N GLU A 189 8.01 -15.19 -1.39
CA GLU A 189 7.57 -14.43 -2.55
C GLU A 189 6.30 -13.65 -2.17
N GLN A 190 6.43 -12.33 -2.06
CA GLN A 190 5.32 -11.46 -1.69
C GLN A 190 4.69 -10.84 -2.94
N GLU A 191 3.53 -11.36 -3.32
CA GLU A 191 2.65 -10.69 -4.29
C GLU A 191 1.88 -9.54 -3.63
N TYR A 192 1.60 -8.50 -4.39
CA TYR A 192 0.80 -7.36 -3.95
C TYR A 192 0.13 -6.67 -5.14
N THR A 193 -0.93 -5.91 -4.86
CA THR A 193 -1.61 -5.12 -5.90
C THR A 193 -1.59 -3.63 -5.53
N LEU A 194 -1.28 -2.81 -6.53
CA LEU A 194 -1.34 -1.36 -6.44
C LEU A 194 -2.71 -0.86 -6.86
N MET A 195 -3.30 -0.01 -6.03
CA MET A 195 -4.69 0.45 -6.14
C MET A 195 -4.73 1.98 -6.27
N GLN A 196 -5.64 2.47 -7.09
CA GLN A 196 -5.96 3.88 -7.23
C GLN A 196 -6.71 4.36 -5.97
N THR A 197 -6.17 5.38 -5.31
CA THR A 197 -6.56 5.84 -3.97
C THR A 197 -8.05 6.15 -3.78
N ASN A 198 -8.72 6.70 -4.78
CA ASN A 198 -10.09 7.21 -4.63
C ASN A 198 -11.18 6.28 -5.15
N VAL A 199 -10.82 5.23 -5.87
CA VAL A 199 -11.77 4.41 -6.64
C VAL A 199 -11.64 2.92 -6.33
N GLN A 200 -10.75 2.54 -5.40
CA GLN A 200 -10.44 1.15 -5.01
C GLN A 200 -10.18 0.22 -6.20
N TRP A 201 -9.73 0.77 -7.34
CA TRP A 201 -9.51 0.05 -8.59
C TRP A 201 -8.01 -0.12 -8.83
N PRO A 202 -7.53 -1.22 -9.43
CA PRO A 202 -6.11 -1.43 -9.60
C PRO A 202 -5.48 -0.37 -10.50
N LEU A 203 -4.19 -0.09 -10.26
CA LEU A 203 -3.41 0.81 -11.09
C LEU A 203 -3.30 0.24 -12.51
N GLY A 204 -3.59 1.08 -13.51
CA GLY A 204 -3.63 0.67 -14.92
C GLY A 204 -4.99 0.16 -15.40
N TRP A 205 -5.97 -0.02 -14.52
CA TRP A 205 -7.33 -0.38 -14.91
C TRP A 205 -8.14 0.87 -15.30
N PRO A 206 -9.00 0.77 -16.34
CA PRO A 206 -10.02 1.79 -16.58
C PRO A 206 -11.04 1.74 -15.43
N VAL A 207 -11.34 2.90 -14.83
CA VAL A 207 -12.32 2.99 -13.74
C VAL A 207 -13.69 2.48 -14.23
N GLY A 208 -14.26 1.53 -13.49
CA GLY A 208 -15.54 0.88 -13.86
C GLY A 208 -15.45 -0.09 -15.04
N GLY A 209 -14.24 -0.42 -15.52
CA GLY A 209 -14.01 -1.38 -16.59
C GLY A 209 -12.93 -2.40 -16.23
N TYR A 210 -12.59 -3.21 -17.23
CA TYR A 210 -11.52 -4.20 -17.17
C TYR A 210 -10.43 -3.84 -18.19
N PRO A 211 -9.15 -4.16 -17.91
CA PRO A 211 -8.09 -4.03 -18.89
C PRO A 211 -8.28 -5.06 -20.01
N GLY A 212 -7.38 -5.05 -21.01
CA GLY A 212 -7.31 -6.13 -21.99
C GLY A 212 -7.09 -7.50 -21.32
N PRO A 213 -7.28 -8.61 -22.05
CA PRO A 213 -7.09 -9.96 -21.50
C PRO A 213 -5.67 -10.16 -20.94
N GLN A 214 -5.53 -11.10 -20.01
CA GLN A 214 -4.24 -11.50 -19.45
C GLN A 214 -3.29 -11.98 -20.57
N GLY A 215 -1.99 -11.84 -20.33
CA GLY A 215 -0.93 -12.22 -21.28
C GLY A 215 0.19 -11.18 -21.39
N PRO A 216 -0.09 -9.92 -21.73
CA PRO A 216 0.97 -8.94 -22.01
C PRO A 216 1.60 -8.33 -20.74
N TYR A 217 1.07 -8.62 -19.56
CA TYR A 217 1.42 -7.94 -18.30
C TYR A 217 2.55 -8.61 -17.53
N TYR A 218 2.54 -9.95 -17.41
CA TYR A 218 3.57 -10.70 -16.70
C TYR A 218 4.95 -10.43 -17.30
N CYS A 219 5.88 -9.92 -16.49
CA CYS A 219 7.20 -9.46 -16.92
C CYS A 219 7.18 -8.46 -18.10
N GLY A 220 6.05 -7.76 -18.31
CA GLY A 220 5.82 -6.88 -19.44
C GLY A 220 6.62 -5.58 -19.34
N VAL A 221 7.02 -5.05 -20.49
CA VAL A 221 7.68 -3.74 -20.64
C VAL A 221 6.86 -2.86 -21.59
N GLY A 222 6.58 -1.63 -21.17
CA GLY A 222 5.77 -0.67 -21.93
C GLY A 222 4.71 0.00 -21.04
N ALA A 223 4.38 1.25 -21.38
CA ALA A 223 3.39 2.06 -20.64
C ALA A 223 1.96 1.49 -20.69
N ASP A 224 1.68 0.61 -21.65
CA ASP A 224 0.42 -0.10 -21.83
C ASP A 224 0.36 -1.44 -21.07
N LYS A 225 1.44 -1.83 -20.38
CA LYS A 225 1.59 -3.16 -19.76
C LYS A 225 2.06 -3.11 -18.31
N SER A 226 3.00 -2.23 -18.01
CA SER A 226 3.70 -2.19 -16.72
C SER A 226 3.34 -0.94 -15.94
N PHE A 227 2.42 -1.09 -14.98
CA PHE A 227 1.85 0.01 -14.20
C PHE A 227 2.44 0.00 -12.78
N GLY A 228 3.10 1.08 -12.35
CA GLY A 228 3.70 1.19 -11.01
C GLY A 228 5.13 0.66 -10.88
N ARG A 229 5.88 0.60 -11.99
CA ARG A 229 7.29 0.17 -11.98
C ARG A 229 8.19 1.06 -11.14
N ASP A 230 7.90 2.36 -11.10
CA ASP A 230 8.58 3.32 -10.24
C ASP A 230 8.50 2.94 -8.76
N ILE A 231 7.34 2.47 -8.29
CA ILE A 231 7.16 1.96 -6.93
C ILE A 231 7.98 0.68 -6.71
N SER A 232 7.90 -0.29 -7.64
CA SER A 232 8.67 -1.54 -7.56
C SER A 232 10.18 -1.28 -7.53
N ASP A 233 10.72 -0.48 -8.46
CA ASP A 233 12.15 -0.18 -8.54
C ASP A 233 12.65 0.65 -7.35
N ALA A 234 11.85 1.59 -6.85
CA ALA A 234 12.18 2.36 -5.65
C ALA A 234 12.19 1.47 -4.41
N HIS A 235 11.20 0.59 -4.27
CA HIS A 235 11.12 -0.38 -3.17
C HIS A 235 12.30 -1.35 -3.18
N TYR A 236 12.69 -1.83 -4.36
CA TYR A 236 13.85 -2.71 -4.49
C TYR A 236 15.12 -2.01 -3.96
N LYS A 237 15.40 -0.79 -4.42
CA LYS A 237 16.56 -0.01 -3.93
C LYS A 237 16.47 0.31 -2.44
N ALA A 238 15.29 0.64 -1.93
CA ALA A 238 15.07 0.91 -0.51
C ALA A 238 15.37 -0.32 0.35
N CYS A 239 14.93 -1.51 -0.08
CA CYS A 239 15.23 -2.76 0.60
C CYS A 239 16.73 -3.07 0.60
N LEU A 240 17.40 -2.93 -0.55
CA LEU A 240 18.86 -3.10 -0.65
C LEU A 240 19.61 -2.14 0.27
N TYR A 241 19.20 -0.86 0.30
CA TYR A 241 19.81 0.14 1.19
C TYR A 241 19.60 -0.21 2.67
N ALA A 242 18.39 -0.65 3.03
CA ALA A 242 18.02 -1.01 4.38
C ALA A 242 18.78 -2.23 4.92
N GLY A 243 19.34 -3.06 4.02
CA GLY A 243 20.00 -4.32 4.36
C GLY A 243 19.04 -5.52 4.38
N ILE A 244 17.87 -5.40 3.75
CA ILE A 244 16.94 -6.51 3.58
C ILE A 244 17.49 -7.44 2.48
N ASN A 245 17.43 -8.75 2.70
CA ASN A 245 17.82 -9.79 1.73
C ASN A 245 16.79 -9.94 0.59
N ILE A 246 16.48 -8.85 -0.10
CA ILE A 246 15.64 -8.87 -1.30
C ILE A 246 16.43 -9.50 -2.47
N SER A 247 15.85 -10.49 -3.12
CA SER A 247 16.51 -11.28 -4.17
C SER A 247 15.98 -11.04 -5.57
N GLY A 248 14.80 -10.43 -5.72
CA GLY A 248 14.25 -10.09 -7.02
C GLY A 248 12.90 -9.38 -6.96
N THR A 249 12.38 -9.02 -8.14
CA THR A 249 11.03 -8.51 -8.36
C THR A 249 10.58 -8.78 -9.79
N ASN A 250 9.27 -8.94 -9.99
CA ASN A 250 8.65 -9.05 -11.31
C ASN A 250 7.27 -8.39 -11.33
N GLY A 251 6.84 -7.96 -12.53
CA GLY A 251 5.44 -7.62 -12.78
C GLY A 251 4.63 -8.90 -12.89
N GLU A 252 3.50 -8.95 -12.20
CA GLU A 252 2.64 -10.15 -12.14
C GLU A 252 1.60 -10.20 -13.28
N VAL A 253 0.81 -11.27 -13.30
CA VAL A 253 -0.17 -11.55 -14.36
C VAL A 253 -1.26 -10.47 -14.46
N MET A 254 -1.71 -9.90 -13.34
CA MET A 254 -2.74 -8.87 -13.32
C MET A 254 -2.12 -7.46 -13.47
N PRO A 255 -2.69 -6.55 -14.29
CA PRO A 255 -2.22 -5.17 -14.37
C PRO A 255 -2.27 -4.47 -13.02
N GLY A 256 -1.14 -3.89 -12.61
CA GLY A 256 -0.98 -3.25 -11.31
C GLY A 256 -0.60 -4.23 -10.18
N GLN A 257 -0.51 -5.53 -10.47
CA GLN A 257 0.02 -6.55 -9.55
C GLN A 257 1.52 -6.73 -9.78
N TRP A 258 2.23 -6.94 -8.69
CA TRP A 258 3.68 -7.10 -8.65
C TRP A 258 4.06 -8.13 -7.60
N GLU A 259 5.29 -8.62 -7.70
CA GLU A 259 5.90 -9.51 -6.72
C GLU A 259 7.32 -9.04 -6.39
N TYR A 260 7.73 -9.26 -5.15
CA TYR A 260 9.15 -9.24 -4.77
C TYR A 260 9.49 -10.48 -3.93
N GLN A 261 10.75 -10.91 -4.01
CA GLN A 261 11.25 -12.07 -3.28
C GLN A 261 12.22 -11.63 -2.18
N VAL A 262 12.08 -12.20 -0.99
CA VAL A 262 13.01 -11.99 0.13
C VAL A 262 13.57 -13.34 0.57
N GLY A 263 14.90 -13.45 0.54
CA GLY A 263 15.64 -14.60 1.00
C GLY A 263 16.74 -15.03 0.01
N PRO A 264 17.56 -16.03 0.39
CA PRO A 264 17.40 -16.84 1.60
C PRO A 264 17.71 -16.07 2.89
N SER A 265 16.85 -16.20 3.91
CA SER A 265 17.07 -15.71 5.27
C SER A 265 16.88 -16.85 6.28
N VAL A 266 17.64 -16.83 7.37
CA VAL A 266 17.69 -17.93 8.35
C VAL A 266 16.67 -17.71 9.47
N GLY A 267 15.81 -18.69 9.71
CA GLY A 267 14.94 -18.72 10.89
C GLY A 267 14.13 -17.45 11.11
N ILE A 268 14.27 -16.83 12.29
CA ILE A 268 13.48 -15.67 12.72
C ILE A 268 13.69 -14.43 11.84
N GLU A 269 14.88 -14.29 11.22
CA GLU A 269 15.24 -13.16 10.37
C GLU A 269 14.30 -13.05 9.15
N ALA A 270 13.84 -14.17 8.60
CA ALA A 270 12.95 -14.17 7.44
C ALA A 270 11.65 -13.41 7.71
N GLY A 271 11.11 -13.55 8.93
CA GLY A 271 9.93 -12.79 9.35
C GLY A 271 10.23 -11.30 9.50
N ASP A 272 11.35 -10.96 10.15
CA ASP A 272 11.76 -9.57 10.39
C ASP A 272 12.01 -8.82 9.07
N HIS A 273 12.65 -9.48 8.09
CA HIS A 273 12.90 -8.95 6.76
C HIS A 273 11.61 -8.71 5.97
N ILE A 274 10.67 -9.68 5.95
CA ILE A 274 9.39 -9.53 5.25
C ILE A 274 8.53 -8.41 5.84
N TRP A 275 8.49 -8.26 7.16
CA TRP A 275 7.70 -7.18 7.77
C TRP A 275 8.34 -5.81 7.53
N CYS A 276 9.67 -5.71 7.55
CA CYS A 276 10.34 -4.47 7.18
C CYS A 276 10.15 -4.13 5.70
N SER A 277 10.22 -5.12 4.79
CA SER A 277 10.00 -4.89 3.36
C SER A 277 8.57 -4.43 3.07
N ARG A 278 7.57 -4.98 3.77
CA ARG A 278 6.17 -4.51 3.68
C ARG A 278 6.02 -3.06 4.16
N TYR A 279 6.67 -2.70 5.27
CA TYR A 279 6.68 -1.32 5.76
C TYR A 279 7.25 -0.35 4.73
N LEU A 280 8.40 -0.70 4.15
CA LEU A 280 9.03 0.12 3.10
C LEU A 280 8.11 0.29 1.89
N LEU A 281 7.46 -0.79 1.44
CA LEU A 281 6.54 -0.75 0.30
C LEU A 281 5.36 0.19 0.57
N GLU A 282 4.72 0.05 1.73
CA GLU A 282 3.56 0.86 2.11
C GLU A 282 3.93 2.35 2.24
N ARG A 283 5.09 2.67 2.84
CA ARG A 283 5.61 4.05 2.92
C ARG A 283 5.98 4.64 1.55
N ILE A 284 6.44 3.83 0.59
CA ILE A 284 6.68 4.30 -0.78
C ILE A 284 5.35 4.55 -1.49
N THR A 285 4.36 3.67 -1.32
CA THR A 285 3.03 3.89 -1.90
C THR A 285 2.34 5.13 -1.33
N GLU A 286 2.54 5.43 -0.04
CA GLU A 286 2.13 6.68 0.62
C GLU A 286 2.69 7.93 -0.11
N GLN A 287 4.00 7.94 -0.41
CA GLN A 287 4.65 9.07 -1.10
C GLN A 287 4.17 9.27 -2.55
N THR A 288 3.75 8.19 -3.20
CA THR A 288 3.25 8.23 -4.59
C THR A 288 1.74 8.44 -4.68
N GLY A 289 1.02 8.44 -3.54
CA GLY A 289 -0.43 8.57 -3.51
C GLY A 289 -1.15 7.37 -4.14
N VAL A 290 -0.60 6.17 -3.98
CA VAL A 290 -1.17 4.88 -4.41
C VAL A 290 -1.49 4.07 -3.16
N VAL A 291 -2.56 3.26 -3.20
CA VAL A 291 -2.94 2.38 -2.09
C VAL A 291 -2.37 0.98 -2.34
N LEU A 292 -1.73 0.40 -1.34
CA LEU A 292 -1.26 -0.98 -1.36
C LEU A 292 -2.35 -1.93 -0.86
N THR A 293 -2.48 -3.11 -1.47
CA THR A 293 -3.23 -4.22 -0.87
C THR A 293 -2.45 -5.53 -0.96
N LEU A 294 -2.48 -6.27 0.15
CA LEU A 294 -1.97 -7.64 0.27
C LEU A 294 -3.11 -8.67 0.29
N ASP A 295 -4.34 -8.26 -0.02
CA ASP A 295 -5.49 -9.17 -0.13
C ASP A 295 -5.22 -10.16 -1.28
N PRO A 296 -5.35 -11.49 -1.04
CA PRO A 296 -5.13 -12.50 -2.09
C PRO A 296 -6.13 -12.39 -3.25
N LYS A 297 -7.19 -11.60 -3.08
CA LYS A 297 -8.28 -11.41 -4.03
C LYS A 297 -8.81 -9.97 -4.01
N PRO A 298 -8.01 -9.01 -4.50
CA PRO A 298 -8.26 -7.58 -4.33
C PRO A 298 -9.48 -7.05 -5.12
N ILE A 299 -10.05 -7.84 -6.04
CA ILE A 299 -11.21 -7.45 -6.85
C ILE A 299 -12.39 -8.38 -6.57
N GLU A 300 -13.46 -7.81 -6.01
CA GLU A 300 -14.61 -8.57 -5.50
C GLU A 300 -15.35 -9.38 -6.56
N HIS A 301 -15.44 -8.90 -7.80
CA HIS A 301 -16.13 -9.65 -8.87
C HIS A 301 -15.41 -10.95 -9.27
N PHE A 302 -14.14 -11.13 -8.90
CA PHE A 302 -13.47 -12.42 -9.05
C PHE A 302 -13.78 -13.36 -7.89
N LYS A 303 -14.40 -12.91 -6.78
CA LYS A 303 -14.69 -13.73 -5.59
C LYS A 303 -15.49 -15.00 -5.91
N SER A 304 -16.37 -14.98 -6.91
CA SER A 304 -17.24 -16.10 -7.31
C SER A 304 -16.74 -16.98 -8.49
N VAL A 305 -15.74 -16.55 -9.27
CA VAL A 305 -15.35 -17.23 -10.53
C VAL A 305 -14.03 -18.03 -10.41
N LEU A 306 -13.42 -18.01 -9.22
CA LEU A 306 -12.02 -18.39 -9.03
C LEU A 306 -11.85 -19.66 -8.16
N THR A 307 -12.35 -20.80 -8.63
CA THR A 307 -11.86 -22.11 -8.17
C THR A 307 -10.57 -22.52 -8.93
N ILE A 308 -10.06 -21.68 -9.83
CA ILE A 308 -8.97 -22.04 -10.78
C ILE A 308 -7.65 -21.28 -10.56
N PHE A 309 -7.61 -20.19 -9.78
CA PHE A 309 -6.46 -19.26 -9.84
C PHE A 309 -5.43 -19.43 -8.72
N SER A 310 -5.47 -20.50 -7.92
CA SER A 310 -4.37 -20.81 -7.00
C SER A 310 -3.39 -21.87 -7.55
N ALA A 311 -3.49 -22.21 -8.84
CA ALA A 311 -2.70 -23.27 -9.46
C ALA A 311 -1.86 -22.72 -10.62
N VAL A 312 -0.94 -21.81 -10.33
CA VAL A 312 0.36 -21.84 -10.99
C VAL A 312 1.33 -22.31 -9.92
N GLN A 313 1.45 -23.63 -9.78
CA GLN A 313 2.57 -24.23 -9.07
C GLN A 313 3.85 -23.72 -9.73
N LYS A 314 4.54 -22.82 -9.04
CA LYS A 314 5.95 -22.52 -9.30
C LYS A 314 6.74 -23.82 -9.07
N VAL A 315 7.58 -24.16 -10.04
CA VAL A 315 8.45 -25.36 -10.05
C VAL A 315 9.54 -25.23 -9.01
#